data_AF-A0A7S2DVW3-F1
#
_entry.id   AF-A0A7S2DVW3-F1
#
_cell.length_a   1.000
_cell.length_b   1.000
_cell.length_c   1.000
_cell.angle_alpha   90.00
_cell.angle_beta   90.00
_cell.angle_gamma   90.00
#
_symmetry.space_group_name_H-M   'P 1'
#
loop_
_entity.id
_entity.type
_entity.pdbx_description
1 polymer ?
#
loop_
_entity_poly.entity_id
_entity_poly.type
_entity_poly.pdbx_seq_one_letter_code
_entity_poly.pdbx_strand_id
1 'polypeptide(L)'
;MTARMATTDRGQLDLLDWARRSDGTSVEDIAILPSSFGDGFGVYPASDDIDSLPSPLLRIPGSACITIQEALTPENYPLAAEAGLVDLLTRLVDAVPQGGRTIALAAFLATMRLCPECAGATKFDAYLSVLPWAESPYTDEDEAGEQDHVLWWTEAELELLKGGKAYPAALAIRDEVDTAIRMLTSPLRPLVRESLGGLQSLFTPTEALDEKIEASLRAAFVSVLSRAFDFREGQDRIMIPIFDAMNHRHPPTCTWSMEGGGGGGGGPLRTG
;
A
#
# COMPACT_ATOMS: atom_id res chain seq x y z
N MET A 1 -30.23 -6.16 -23.92
CA MET A 1 -29.76 -6.30 -22.52
C MET A 1 -28.25 -6.38 -22.60
N THR A 2 -27.58 -5.25 -22.42
CA THR A 2 -26.12 -5.18 -22.24
C THR A 2 -25.82 -5.58 -20.80
N ALA A 3 -24.82 -6.43 -20.60
CA ALA A 3 -24.47 -6.96 -19.29
C ALA A 3 -23.50 -5.98 -18.61
N ARG A 4 -23.95 -5.29 -17.57
CA ARG A 4 -23.10 -4.38 -16.79
C ARG A 4 -22.02 -5.17 -16.08
N MET A 5 -20.76 -4.75 -16.20
CA MET A 5 -19.67 -5.36 -15.42
C MET A 5 -19.87 -5.00 -13.93
N ALA A 6 -19.64 -5.96 -13.03
CA ALA A 6 -19.82 -5.76 -11.61
C ALA A 6 -18.69 -6.41 -10.82
N THR A 7 -18.11 -5.66 -9.88
CA THR A 7 -17.19 -6.20 -8.86
C THR A 7 -17.88 -7.33 -8.12
N THR A 8 -17.21 -8.48 -8.02
CA THR A 8 -17.73 -9.67 -7.31
C THR A 8 -16.86 -10.06 -6.12
N ASP A 9 -15.58 -9.67 -6.12
CA ASP A 9 -14.71 -9.87 -4.97
C ASP A 9 -15.18 -9.03 -3.77
N ARG A 10 -15.20 -9.66 -2.59
CA ARG A 10 -15.76 -9.04 -1.39
C ARG A 10 -14.93 -7.86 -0.90
N GLY A 11 -13.60 -7.99 -0.87
CA GLY A 11 -12.71 -6.93 -0.42
C GLY A 11 -12.79 -5.72 -1.35
N GLN A 12 -12.79 -5.96 -2.66
CA GLN A 12 -12.94 -4.89 -3.65
C GLN A 12 -14.31 -4.19 -3.58
N LEU A 13 -15.38 -4.94 -3.29
CA LEU A 13 -16.70 -4.37 -3.04
C LEU A 13 -16.71 -3.47 -1.80
N ASP A 14 -16.12 -3.95 -0.69
CA ASP A 14 -16.03 -3.20 0.56
C ASP A 14 -15.19 -1.91 0.37
N LEU A 15 -14.14 -1.94 -0.45
CA LEU A 15 -13.37 -0.75 -0.83
C LEU A 15 -14.21 0.26 -1.64
N LEU A 16 -14.94 -0.18 -2.66
CA LEU A 16 -15.80 0.70 -3.45
C LEU A 16 -16.92 1.33 -2.60
N ASP A 17 -17.53 0.54 -1.70
CA ASP A 17 -18.59 1.02 -0.80
C ASP A 17 -18.05 1.93 0.29
N TRP A 18 -16.82 1.72 0.76
CA TRP A 18 -16.12 2.68 1.59
C TRP A 18 -15.92 4.00 0.84
N ALA A 19 -15.36 3.95 -0.38
CA ALA A 19 -15.05 5.14 -1.15
C ALA A 19 -16.30 5.98 -1.45
N ARG A 20 -17.43 5.34 -1.82
CA ARG A 20 -18.72 6.02 -2.04
C ARG A 20 -19.29 6.71 -0.80
N ARG A 21 -18.89 6.27 0.40
CA ARG A 21 -19.34 6.86 1.68
C ARG A 21 -18.35 7.89 2.24
N SER A 22 -17.11 7.89 1.76
CA SER A 22 -16.07 8.83 2.19
C SER A 22 -16.37 10.24 1.69
N ASP A 23 -16.31 11.21 2.60
CA ASP A 23 -16.58 12.61 2.29
C ASP A 23 -15.60 13.15 1.24
N GLY A 24 -16.12 13.86 0.23
CA GLY A 24 -15.34 14.41 -0.89
C GLY A 24 -14.93 13.41 -1.98
N THR A 25 -15.22 12.12 -1.81
CA THR A 25 -14.95 11.09 -2.83
C THR A 25 -16.12 10.98 -3.83
N SER A 26 -15.81 10.79 -5.11
CA SER A 26 -16.78 10.40 -6.15
C SER A 26 -16.22 9.22 -6.94
N VAL A 27 -17.05 8.19 -7.11
CA VAL A 27 -16.71 6.93 -7.79
C VAL A 27 -17.83 6.65 -8.78
N GLU A 28 -17.59 6.95 -10.05
CA GLU A 28 -18.61 6.85 -11.08
C GLU A 28 -18.39 5.62 -11.95
N ASP A 29 -19.42 4.76 -12.04
CA ASP A 29 -19.57 3.70 -13.04
C ASP A 29 -18.30 2.88 -13.34
N ILE A 30 -17.55 2.50 -12.29
CA ILE A 30 -16.42 1.57 -12.37
C ILE A 30 -16.73 0.24 -11.68
N ALA A 31 -16.03 -0.80 -12.11
CA ALA A 31 -15.91 -2.09 -11.46
C ALA A 31 -14.42 -2.41 -11.22
N ILE A 32 -14.12 -3.15 -10.16
CA ILE A 32 -12.78 -3.70 -9.89
C ILE A 32 -12.86 -5.20 -10.12
N LEU A 33 -12.05 -5.72 -11.03
CA LEU A 33 -12.13 -7.11 -11.49
C LEU A 33 -10.71 -7.69 -11.62
N PRO A 34 -10.56 -9.03 -11.60
CA PRO A 34 -9.31 -9.66 -11.98
C PRO A 34 -8.80 -9.11 -13.30
N SER A 35 -7.52 -8.75 -13.33
CA SER A 35 -6.91 -8.10 -14.48
C SER A 35 -6.85 -9.06 -15.66
N SER A 36 -7.24 -8.58 -16.83
CA SER A 36 -7.09 -9.27 -18.12
C SER A 36 -5.74 -8.98 -18.79
N PHE A 37 -4.93 -8.11 -18.19
CA PHE A 37 -3.67 -7.59 -18.76
C PHE A 37 -2.44 -7.86 -17.89
N GLY A 38 -2.58 -8.68 -16.85
CA GLY A 38 -1.53 -9.02 -15.89
C GLY A 38 -2.13 -9.67 -14.66
N ASP A 39 -1.35 -9.74 -13.59
CA ASP A 39 -1.79 -10.33 -12.33
C ASP A 39 -2.58 -9.33 -11.46
N GLY A 40 -3.34 -9.86 -10.50
CA GLY A 40 -4.11 -9.08 -9.55
C GLY A 40 -5.40 -8.47 -10.13
N PHE A 41 -5.75 -7.27 -9.65
CA PHE A 41 -6.99 -6.58 -10.02
C PHE A 41 -6.74 -5.37 -10.92
N GLY A 42 -7.75 -5.00 -11.71
CA GLY A 42 -7.80 -3.80 -12.52
C GLY A 42 -9.11 -3.05 -12.35
N VAL A 43 -9.09 -1.75 -12.65
CA VAL A 43 -10.30 -0.92 -12.70
C VAL A 43 -10.84 -0.88 -14.13
N TYR A 44 -12.13 -1.17 -14.29
CA TYR A 44 -12.85 -1.24 -15.56
C TYR A 44 -14.06 -0.32 -15.53
N PRO A 45 -14.49 0.25 -16.67
CA PRO A 45 -15.80 0.86 -16.75
C PRO A 45 -16.88 -0.22 -16.54
N ALA A 46 -17.89 0.10 -15.73
CA ALA A 46 -19.01 -0.80 -15.52
C ALA A 46 -20.02 -0.75 -16.67
N SER A 47 -20.09 0.38 -17.40
CA SER A 47 -20.84 0.53 -18.65
C SER A 47 -20.05 0.08 -19.88
N ASP A 48 -20.75 -0.52 -20.83
CA ASP A 48 -20.23 -0.88 -22.16
C ASP A 48 -20.09 0.34 -23.09
N ASP A 49 -20.75 1.46 -22.77
CA ASP A 49 -20.69 2.71 -23.52
C ASP A 49 -19.65 3.66 -22.92
N ILE A 50 -18.40 3.48 -23.36
CA ILE A 50 -17.24 4.27 -22.88
C ILE A 50 -17.41 5.77 -23.15
N ASP A 51 -18.05 6.14 -24.26
CA ASP A 51 -18.24 7.55 -24.64
C ASP A 51 -19.25 8.27 -23.72
N SER A 52 -20.08 7.50 -23.00
CA SER A 52 -21.04 8.02 -22.01
C SER A 52 -20.46 8.23 -20.61
N LEU A 53 -19.22 7.80 -20.37
CA LEU A 53 -18.62 7.86 -19.04
C LEU A 53 -18.38 9.31 -18.59
N PRO A 54 -18.62 9.63 -17.31
CA PRO A 54 -18.35 10.96 -16.79
C PRO A 54 -16.85 11.23 -16.70
N SER A 55 -16.49 12.51 -16.82
CA SER A 55 -15.13 13.00 -16.55
C SER A 55 -15.19 14.03 -15.42
N PRO A 56 -14.58 13.77 -14.24
CA PRO A 56 -13.73 12.62 -13.93
C PRO A 56 -14.51 11.32 -13.58
N LEU A 57 -13.88 10.16 -13.82
CA LEU A 57 -14.37 8.84 -13.38
C LEU A 57 -14.24 8.62 -11.87
N LEU A 58 -13.12 9.09 -11.32
CA LEU A 58 -12.76 8.94 -9.92
C LEU A 58 -12.28 10.28 -9.37
N ARG A 59 -12.76 10.61 -8.18
CA ARG A 59 -12.27 11.71 -7.37
C ARG A 59 -11.96 11.23 -5.96
N ILE A 60 -10.71 11.29 -5.54
CA ILE A 60 -10.28 10.93 -4.17
C ILE A 60 -9.70 12.19 -3.50
N PRO A 61 -10.24 12.65 -2.35
CA PRO A 61 -9.66 13.75 -1.60
C PRO A 61 -8.41 13.28 -0.84
N GLY A 62 -7.44 14.18 -0.64
CA GLY A 62 -6.20 13.83 0.09
C GLY A 62 -6.43 13.31 1.51
N SER A 63 -7.55 13.67 2.15
CA SER A 63 -7.96 13.16 3.48
C SER A 63 -8.32 11.67 3.49
N ALA A 64 -8.63 11.09 2.31
CA ALA A 64 -8.90 9.68 2.12
C ALA A 64 -7.65 8.88 1.68
N CYS A 65 -6.51 9.55 1.50
CA CYS A 65 -5.25 8.92 1.11
C CYS A 65 -4.36 8.65 2.32
N ILE A 66 -3.45 7.68 2.21
CA ILE A 66 -2.38 7.47 3.20
C ILE A 66 -1.20 8.34 2.80
N THR A 67 -0.87 9.32 3.63
CA THR A 67 0.23 10.29 3.40
C THR A 67 1.36 10.08 4.39
N ILE A 68 2.48 10.76 4.17
CA ILE A 68 3.58 10.82 5.15
C ILE A 68 3.11 11.43 6.47
N GLN A 69 2.23 12.43 6.41
CA GLN A 69 1.68 13.05 7.61
C GLN A 69 0.83 12.04 8.38
N GLU A 70 0.01 11.24 7.70
CA GLU A 70 -0.72 10.14 8.36
C GLU A 70 0.25 9.18 9.07
N ALA A 71 1.39 8.89 8.42
CA ALA A 71 2.49 8.07 8.92
C ALA A 71 3.49 8.79 9.84
N LEU A 72 3.22 10.01 10.32
CA LEU A 72 4.08 10.71 11.29
C LEU A 72 3.29 11.43 12.39
N THR A 73 1.96 11.45 12.31
CA THR A 73 1.08 12.07 13.30
C THR A 73 0.81 11.09 14.45
N PRO A 74 1.31 11.34 15.68
CA PRO A 74 1.14 10.43 16.82
C PRO A 74 -0.30 10.02 17.10
N GLU A 75 -1.25 10.94 16.88
CA GLU A 75 -2.68 10.74 17.16
C GLU A 75 -3.33 9.66 16.29
N ASN A 76 -2.74 9.34 15.14
CA ASN A 76 -3.29 8.33 14.22
C ASN A 76 -3.04 6.89 14.64
N TYR A 77 -2.14 6.68 15.61
CA TYR A 77 -1.68 5.37 16.08
C TYR A 77 -0.87 5.52 17.38
N PRO A 78 -1.56 5.88 18.49
CA PRO A 78 -0.94 6.33 19.72
C PRO A 78 -0.01 5.29 20.36
N LEU A 79 -0.33 3.99 20.27
CA LEU A 79 0.53 2.94 20.81
C LEU A 79 1.90 2.90 20.10
N ALA A 80 1.92 3.11 18.78
CA ALA A 80 3.17 3.20 18.03
C ALA A 80 3.99 4.45 18.43
N ALA A 81 3.31 5.56 18.72
CA ALA A 81 3.97 6.77 19.22
C ALA A 81 4.57 6.56 20.62
N GLU A 82 3.83 5.93 21.54
CA GLU A 82 4.31 5.60 22.89
C GLU A 82 5.53 4.65 22.87
N ALA A 83 5.57 3.72 21.91
CA ALA A 83 6.71 2.85 21.68
C ALA A 83 7.91 3.54 20.99
N GLY A 84 7.81 4.83 20.66
CA GLY A 84 8.86 5.63 20.03
C GLY A 84 9.04 5.34 18.53
N LEU A 85 8.11 4.61 17.89
CA LEU A 85 8.18 4.34 16.45
C LEU A 85 8.04 5.62 15.64
N VAL A 86 7.09 6.50 15.99
CA VAL A 86 6.85 7.76 15.28
C VAL A 86 8.08 8.69 15.32
N ASP A 87 8.75 8.78 16.46
CA ASP A 87 9.99 9.56 16.62
C ASP A 87 11.16 8.97 15.81
N LEU A 88 11.24 7.65 15.70
CA LEU A 88 12.21 6.98 14.84
C LEU A 88 11.92 7.32 13.36
N LEU A 89 10.68 7.16 12.91
CA LEU A 89 10.28 7.42 11.53
C LEU A 89 10.49 8.89 11.14
N THR A 90 10.16 9.83 12.03
CA THR A 90 10.40 11.27 11.83
C THR A 90 11.88 11.54 11.58
N ARG A 91 12.76 11.02 12.45
CA ARG A 91 14.22 11.18 12.28
C ARG A 91 14.74 10.55 10.99
N LEU A 92 14.16 9.43 10.56
CA LEU A 92 14.54 8.79 9.30
C LEU A 92 14.12 9.63 8.09
N VAL A 93 12.90 10.16 8.09
CA VAL A 93 12.43 11.08 7.05
C VAL A 93 13.31 12.34 6.98
N ASP A 94 13.72 12.89 8.13
CA ASP A 94 14.60 14.06 8.15
C ASP A 94 16.02 13.74 7.64
N ALA A 95 16.55 12.56 7.97
CA ALA A 95 17.91 12.17 7.61
C ALA A 95 18.05 11.73 6.14
N VAL A 96 17.05 11.02 5.61
CA VAL A 96 17.05 10.46 4.24
C VAL A 96 15.68 10.68 3.59
N PRO A 97 15.35 11.89 3.11
CA PRO A 97 13.97 12.26 2.78
C PRO A 97 13.21 11.34 1.83
N GLN A 98 13.85 10.78 0.80
CA GLN A 98 13.16 9.86 -0.12
C GLN A 98 13.02 8.45 0.44
N GLY A 99 14.12 7.86 0.94
CA GLY A 99 14.12 6.53 1.55
C GLY A 99 13.29 6.48 2.84
N GLY A 100 13.50 7.45 3.73
CA GLY A 100 12.80 7.60 5.00
C GLY A 100 11.29 7.71 4.86
N ARG A 101 10.79 8.40 3.83
CA ARG A 101 9.34 8.45 3.51
C ARG A 101 8.78 7.09 3.10
N THR A 102 9.54 6.35 2.29
CA THR A 102 9.17 4.98 1.90
C THR A 102 9.14 4.07 3.12
N ILE A 103 10.16 4.15 3.98
CA ILE A 103 10.24 3.41 5.24
C ILE A 103 9.07 3.77 6.17
N ALA A 104 8.72 5.06 6.30
CA ALA A 104 7.62 5.52 7.15
C ALA A 104 6.26 4.99 6.68
N LEU A 105 5.97 5.05 5.37
CA LEU A 105 4.74 4.47 4.84
C LEU A 105 4.70 2.95 5.02
N ALA A 106 5.80 2.24 4.71
CA ALA A 106 5.85 0.79 4.86
C ALA A 106 5.65 0.38 6.34
N ALA A 107 6.30 1.08 7.27
CA ALA A 107 6.12 0.88 8.70
C ALA A 107 4.67 1.15 9.15
N PHE A 108 4.05 2.23 8.65
CA PHE A 108 2.65 2.54 8.91
C PHE A 108 1.74 1.39 8.47
N LEU A 109 1.83 0.97 7.21
CA LEU A 109 1.01 -0.12 6.67
C LEU A 109 1.22 -1.44 7.42
N ALA A 110 2.48 -1.80 7.71
CA ALA A 110 2.79 -3.02 8.44
C ALA A 110 2.25 -2.98 9.87
N THR A 111 2.38 -1.85 10.56
CA THR A 111 1.81 -1.65 11.91
C THR A 111 0.30 -1.82 11.88
N MET A 112 -0.36 -1.16 10.91
CA MET A 112 -1.80 -1.28 10.70
C MET A 112 -2.28 -2.70 10.47
N ARG A 113 -1.49 -3.49 9.72
CA ARG A 113 -1.80 -4.88 9.40
C ARG A 113 -1.57 -5.83 10.58
N LEU A 114 -0.49 -5.61 11.31
CA LEU A 114 -0.03 -6.47 12.39
C LEU A 114 -0.75 -6.20 13.71
N CYS A 115 -1.09 -4.94 13.96
CA CYS A 115 -1.69 -4.44 15.19
C CYS A 115 -2.83 -3.46 14.90
N PRO A 116 -3.99 -3.92 14.39
CA PRO A 116 -5.11 -3.03 14.06
C PRO A 116 -5.55 -2.18 15.26
N GLU A 117 -5.49 -2.72 16.48
CA GLU A 117 -5.77 -1.99 17.71
C GLU A 117 -4.76 -0.89 18.06
N CYS A 118 -3.52 -0.94 17.55
CA CYS A 118 -2.56 0.15 17.72
C CYS A 118 -2.98 1.46 17.06
N ALA A 119 -3.88 1.40 16.09
CA ALA A 119 -4.42 2.57 15.38
C ALA A 119 -5.91 2.81 15.63
N GLY A 120 -6.56 1.96 16.43
CA GLY A 120 -8.02 1.95 16.55
C GLY A 120 -8.70 1.57 15.24
N ALA A 121 -10.02 1.76 15.14
CA ALA A 121 -10.73 1.59 13.88
C ALA A 121 -10.24 2.66 12.89
N THR A 122 -9.48 2.26 11.87
CA THR A 122 -8.94 3.26 10.94
C THR A 122 -9.88 3.50 9.80
N LYS A 123 -9.87 4.73 9.31
CA LYS A 123 -10.57 5.10 8.08
C LYS A 123 -10.01 4.37 6.85
N PHE A 124 -8.93 3.58 6.96
CA PHE A 124 -8.26 2.91 5.85
C PHE A 124 -8.48 1.40 5.81
N ASP A 125 -9.23 0.80 6.74
CA ASP A 125 -9.38 -0.65 6.87
C ASP A 125 -9.81 -1.32 5.54
N ALA A 126 -10.77 -0.72 4.83
CA ALA A 126 -11.24 -1.24 3.54
C ALA A 126 -10.13 -1.25 2.48
N TYR A 127 -9.28 -0.22 2.46
CA TYR A 127 -8.15 -0.15 1.54
C TYR A 127 -7.02 -1.10 1.93
N LEU A 128 -6.68 -1.16 3.22
CA LEU A 128 -5.68 -2.10 3.73
C LEU A 128 -6.07 -3.54 3.46
N SER A 129 -7.36 -3.88 3.49
CA SER A 129 -7.84 -5.25 3.24
C SER A 129 -7.60 -5.77 1.83
N VAL A 130 -7.41 -4.87 0.85
CA VAL A 130 -7.21 -5.23 -0.57
C VAL A 130 -5.78 -5.03 -1.05
N LEU A 131 -4.87 -4.59 -0.16
CA LEU A 131 -3.45 -4.55 -0.50
C LEU A 131 -2.92 -5.99 -0.66
N PRO A 132 -1.98 -6.22 -1.57
CA PRO A 132 -1.42 -7.55 -1.78
C PRO A 132 -0.50 -7.90 -0.62
N TRP A 133 -1.02 -8.56 0.42
CA TRP A 133 -0.25 -8.97 1.60
C TRP A 133 0.40 -10.35 1.47
N ALA A 134 -0.01 -11.13 0.47
CA ALA A 134 0.48 -12.47 0.26
C ALA A 134 2.00 -12.47 0.02
N GLU A 135 2.67 -13.43 0.64
CA GLU A 135 4.04 -13.78 0.29
C GLU A 135 4.06 -14.31 -1.15
N SER A 136 5.17 -14.09 -1.84
CA SER A 136 5.38 -14.51 -3.24
C SER A 136 5.12 -16.02 -3.48
N PRO A 137 4.63 -16.43 -4.68
CA PRO A 137 3.96 -17.69 -5.02
C PRO A 137 4.55 -19.08 -4.71
N TYR A 138 5.72 -19.23 -4.12
CA TYR A 138 6.36 -20.57 -4.13
C TYR A 138 5.88 -21.51 -3.00
N THR A 139 4.70 -21.27 -2.44
CA THR A 139 4.01 -22.20 -1.55
C THR A 139 2.86 -22.88 -2.28
N ASP A 140 3.11 -24.10 -2.76
CA ASP A 140 2.16 -25.14 -3.18
C ASP A 140 0.92 -24.73 -4.04
N GLU A 141 1.11 -24.88 -5.34
CA GLU A 141 0.19 -25.16 -6.47
C GLU A 141 -1.14 -24.40 -6.71
N ASP A 142 -1.75 -23.63 -5.80
CA ASP A 142 -3.05 -22.98 -6.12
C ASP A 142 -3.20 -21.48 -5.76
N GLU A 143 -2.26 -20.88 -5.04
CA GLU A 143 -2.30 -19.43 -4.72
C GLU A 143 -0.98 -18.78 -5.12
N ALA A 144 -0.83 -18.50 -6.41
CA ALA A 144 0.29 -17.72 -6.88
C ALA A 144 0.24 -16.31 -6.25
N GLY A 145 1.08 -16.08 -5.24
CA GLY A 145 1.30 -14.79 -4.59
C GLY A 145 1.31 -13.61 -5.56
N GLU A 146 0.51 -12.60 -5.26
CA GLU A 146 0.18 -11.47 -6.15
C GLU A 146 1.32 -10.46 -6.32
N GLN A 147 2.51 -10.71 -5.77
CA GLN A 147 3.64 -9.78 -5.75
C GLN A 147 4.88 -10.32 -6.47
N ASP A 148 4.97 -10.11 -7.78
CA ASP A 148 6.22 -10.32 -8.54
C ASP A 148 7.17 -9.11 -8.38
N HIS A 149 7.75 -8.99 -7.19
CA HIS A 149 8.75 -7.96 -6.89
C HIS A 149 10.07 -8.60 -6.49
N VAL A 150 11.19 -8.00 -6.91
CA VAL A 150 12.56 -8.52 -6.68
C VAL A 150 12.93 -8.71 -5.20
N LEU A 151 12.14 -8.16 -4.28
CA LEU A 151 12.30 -8.37 -2.83
C LEU A 151 11.92 -9.79 -2.41
N TRP A 152 11.16 -10.50 -3.24
CA TRP A 152 10.72 -11.87 -3.01
C TRP A 152 11.44 -12.91 -3.87
N TRP A 153 12.29 -12.47 -4.79
CA TRP A 153 13.03 -13.38 -5.65
C TRP A 153 14.12 -14.11 -4.86
N THR A 154 14.29 -15.38 -5.17
CA THR A 154 15.43 -16.19 -4.72
C THR A 154 16.74 -15.64 -5.28
N GLU A 155 17.86 -16.00 -4.67
CA GLU A 155 19.19 -15.67 -5.23
C GLU A 155 19.37 -16.21 -6.65
N ALA A 156 18.83 -17.39 -6.95
CA ALA A 156 18.92 -17.98 -8.28
C ALA A 156 18.18 -17.15 -9.34
N GLU A 157 17.00 -16.62 -9.01
CA GLU A 157 16.24 -15.72 -9.88
C GLU A 157 16.95 -14.37 -10.04
N LEU A 158 17.49 -13.83 -8.95
CA LEU A 158 18.25 -12.58 -8.99
C LEU A 158 19.49 -12.69 -9.88
N GLU A 159 20.21 -13.82 -9.83
CA GLU A 159 21.37 -14.08 -10.68
C GLU A 159 21.02 -14.10 -12.18
N LEU A 160 19.75 -14.30 -12.57
CA LEU A 160 19.33 -14.18 -13.97
C LEU A 160 19.48 -12.76 -14.52
N LEU A 161 19.47 -11.73 -13.65
CA LEU A 161 19.69 -10.34 -14.05
C LEU A 161 21.18 -9.99 -14.23
N LYS A 162 22.10 -10.88 -13.83
CA LYS A 162 23.54 -10.59 -13.76
C LYS A 162 24.09 -10.14 -15.12
N GLY A 163 24.90 -9.07 -15.08
CA GLY A 163 25.43 -8.41 -16.28
C GLY A 163 24.49 -7.37 -16.89
N GLY A 164 23.22 -7.35 -16.49
CA GLY A 164 22.27 -6.29 -16.81
C GLY A 164 22.37 -5.09 -15.87
N LYS A 165 21.77 -3.95 -16.29
CA LYS A 165 21.69 -2.73 -15.47
C LYS A 165 20.74 -2.88 -14.27
N ALA A 166 19.78 -3.80 -14.33
CA ALA A 166 18.79 -4.03 -13.28
C ALA A 166 19.38 -4.75 -12.06
N TYR A 167 20.38 -5.61 -12.25
CA TYR A 167 20.99 -6.39 -11.16
C TYR A 167 21.55 -5.57 -9.99
N PRO A 168 22.41 -4.54 -10.21
CA PRO A 168 22.88 -3.72 -9.08
C PRO A 168 21.76 -2.93 -8.39
N ALA A 169 20.73 -2.51 -9.13
CA ALA A 169 19.58 -1.83 -8.54
C ALA A 169 18.73 -2.77 -7.67
N ALA A 170 18.53 -4.01 -8.15
CA ALA A 170 17.85 -5.07 -7.42
C ALA A 170 18.58 -5.46 -6.12
N LEU A 171 19.91 -5.55 -6.15
CA LEU A 171 20.72 -5.75 -4.94
C LEU A 171 20.57 -4.58 -3.97
N ALA A 172 20.71 -3.35 -4.46
CA ALA A 172 20.64 -2.16 -3.62
C ALA A 172 19.28 -2.03 -2.91
N ILE A 173 18.16 -2.28 -3.59
CA ILE A 173 16.83 -2.19 -2.96
C ILE A 173 16.61 -3.31 -1.94
N ARG A 174 17.13 -4.52 -2.17
CA ARG A 174 17.09 -5.61 -1.19
C ARG A 174 17.87 -5.25 0.07
N ASP A 175 19.09 -4.75 -0.09
CA ASP A 175 19.95 -4.33 1.03
C ASP A 175 19.31 -3.17 1.83
N GLU A 176 18.70 -2.20 1.15
CA GLU A 176 17.99 -1.08 1.78
C GLU A 176 16.78 -1.57 2.58
N VAL A 177 15.93 -2.41 1.99
CA VAL A 177 14.74 -2.95 2.65
C VAL A 177 15.11 -3.86 3.82
N ASP A 178 16.08 -4.75 3.67
CA ASP A 178 16.54 -5.62 4.76
C ASP A 178 17.13 -4.80 5.91
N THR A 179 17.81 -3.70 5.62
CA THR A 179 18.30 -2.76 6.64
C THR A 179 17.15 -2.10 7.38
N ALA A 180 16.15 -1.59 6.64
CA ALA A 180 14.97 -0.98 7.24
C ALA A 180 14.18 -1.98 8.09
N ILE A 181 14.00 -3.22 7.61
CA ILE A 181 13.33 -4.30 8.35
C ILE A 181 14.02 -4.57 9.68
N ARG A 182 15.35 -4.71 9.70
CA ARG A 182 16.11 -4.89 10.95
C ARG A 182 15.91 -3.73 11.94
N MET A 183 15.86 -2.50 11.44
CA MET A 183 15.65 -1.31 12.27
C MET A 183 14.23 -1.23 12.84
N LEU A 184 13.23 -1.67 12.07
CA LEU A 184 11.81 -1.59 12.44
C LEU A 184 11.32 -2.79 13.26
N THR A 185 11.97 -3.94 13.15
CA THR A 185 11.54 -5.16 13.86
C THR A 185 11.56 -4.98 15.38
N SER A 186 12.63 -4.38 15.92
CA SER A 186 12.75 -4.15 17.36
C SER A 186 11.64 -3.27 17.95
N PRO A 187 11.32 -2.08 17.40
CA PRO A 187 10.22 -1.24 17.91
C PRO A 187 8.83 -1.83 17.63
N LEU A 188 8.64 -2.62 16.57
CA LEU A 188 7.36 -3.27 16.30
C LEU A 188 7.08 -4.47 17.21
N ARG A 189 8.12 -5.21 17.61
CA ARG A 189 7.97 -6.40 18.46
C ARG A 189 7.08 -6.21 19.70
N PRO A 190 7.27 -5.20 20.56
CA PRO A 190 6.39 -4.98 21.71
C PRO A 190 4.94 -4.70 21.29
N LEU A 191 4.72 -3.93 20.21
CA LEU A 191 3.40 -3.60 19.69
C LEU A 191 2.65 -4.84 19.20
N VAL A 192 3.32 -5.69 18.40
CA VAL A 192 2.70 -6.94 17.90
C VAL A 192 2.47 -7.92 19.04
N ARG A 193 3.35 -7.97 20.02
CA ARG A 193 3.15 -8.83 21.19
C ARG A 193 1.94 -8.38 22.01
N GLU A 194 1.75 -7.08 22.20
CA GLU A 194 0.58 -6.52 22.86
C GLU A 194 -0.71 -6.82 22.08
N SER A 195 -0.67 -6.64 20.76
CA SER A 195 -1.76 -6.96 19.83
C SER A 195 -2.28 -8.38 19.95
N LEU A 196 -1.37 -9.36 19.98
CA LEU A 196 -1.71 -10.78 20.10
C LEU A 196 -2.48 -11.08 21.41
N GLY A 197 -2.24 -10.28 22.45
CA GLY A 197 -2.94 -10.36 23.72
C GLY A 197 -2.78 -11.69 24.47
N GLY A 198 -3.25 -11.70 25.72
CA GLY A 198 -3.51 -12.89 26.52
C GLY A 198 -2.39 -13.94 26.53
N LEU A 199 -2.77 -15.21 26.47
CA LEU A 199 -1.85 -16.35 26.47
C LEU A 199 -1.06 -16.47 25.16
N GLN A 200 -1.60 -16.01 24.03
CA GLN A 200 -0.95 -16.14 22.73
C GLN A 200 0.38 -15.36 22.69
N SER A 201 0.40 -14.15 23.26
CA SER A 201 1.61 -13.34 23.38
C SER A 201 2.73 -14.01 24.21
N LEU A 202 2.37 -14.84 25.20
CA LEU A 202 3.31 -15.54 26.09
C LEU A 202 3.93 -16.79 25.45
N PHE A 203 3.21 -17.44 24.53
CA PHE A 203 3.65 -18.69 23.90
C PHE A 203 4.21 -18.52 22.49
N THR A 204 4.11 -17.32 21.90
CA THR A 204 4.69 -17.05 20.58
C THR A 204 6.20 -16.84 20.73
N PRO A 205 7.05 -17.72 20.14
CA PRO A 205 8.50 -17.54 20.13
C PRO A 205 8.88 -16.20 19.51
N THR A 206 10.01 -15.62 19.94
CA THR A 206 10.43 -14.32 19.39
C THR A 206 10.79 -14.44 17.92
N GLU A 207 11.33 -15.59 17.51
CA GLU A 207 11.69 -15.91 16.13
C GLU A 207 10.46 -15.90 15.22
N ALA A 208 9.38 -16.58 15.61
CA ALA A 208 8.13 -16.59 14.84
C ALA A 208 7.46 -15.21 14.78
N LEU A 209 7.62 -14.40 15.84
CA LEU A 209 7.13 -13.02 15.86
C LEU A 209 7.94 -12.13 14.90
N ASP A 210 9.26 -12.27 14.92
CA ASP A 210 10.16 -11.54 14.04
C ASP A 210 9.88 -11.92 12.57
N GLU A 211 9.78 -13.21 12.23
CA GLU A 211 9.42 -13.67 10.88
C GLU A 211 8.11 -13.04 10.37
N LYS A 212 7.06 -13.01 11.21
CA LYS A 212 5.78 -12.36 10.88
C LYS A 212 5.93 -10.85 10.64
N ILE A 213 6.74 -10.17 11.44
CA ILE A 213 7.02 -8.74 11.30
C ILE A 213 7.79 -8.48 10.01
N GLU A 214 8.84 -9.26 9.73
CA GLU A 214 9.67 -9.14 8.54
C GLU A 214 8.85 -9.35 7.27
N ALA A 215 8.02 -10.39 7.21
CA ALA A 215 7.13 -10.66 6.09
C ALA A 215 6.14 -9.51 5.85
N SER A 216 5.50 -9.02 6.91
CA SER A 216 4.52 -7.92 6.81
C SER A 216 5.17 -6.61 6.38
N LEU A 217 6.37 -6.30 6.88
CA LEU A 217 7.15 -5.15 6.44
C LEU A 217 7.55 -5.28 4.97
N ARG A 218 8.03 -6.45 4.53
CA ARG A 218 8.40 -6.68 3.14
C ARG A 218 7.22 -6.50 2.19
N ALA A 219 6.05 -7.06 2.52
CA ALA A 219 4.82 -6.86 1.75
C ALA A 219 4.37 -5.40 1.71
N ALA A 220 4.51 -4.68 2.84
CA ALA A 220 4.25 -3.25 2.91
C ALA A 220 5.22 -2.43 2.05
N PHE A 221 6.51 -2.77 2.04
CA PHE A 221 7.50 -2.15 1.17
C PHE A 221 7.16 -2.35 -0.30
N VAL A 222 6.82 -3.57 -0.72
CA VAL A 222 6.39 -3.83 -2.10
C VAL A 222 5.15 -3.01 -2.44
N SER A 223 4.17 -2.93 -1.53
CA SER A 223 2.97 -2.10 -1.73
C SER A 223 3.34 -0.63 -1.93
N VAL A 224 4.20 -0.05 -1.09
CA VAL A 224 4.62 1.35 -1.25
C VAL A 224 5.44 1.56 -2.52
N LEU A 225 6.38 0.66 -2.83
CA LEU A 225 7.25 0.79 -4.01
C LEU A 225 6.49 0.68 -5.33
N SER A 226 5.42 -0.12 -5.38
CA SER A 226 4.65 -0.37 -6.59
C SER A 226 3.37 0.47 -6.72
N ARG A 227 2.81 0.97 -5.61
CA ARG A 227 1.47 1.59 -5.59
C ARG A 227 1.45 3.04 -5.08
N ALA A 228 2.54 3.53 -4.49
CA ALA A 228 2.60 4.92 -4.05
C ALA A 228 2.95 5.88 -5.20
N PHE A 229 2.39 7.07 -5.12
CA PHE A 229 2.59 8.17 -6.08
C PHE A 229 3.43 9.25 -5.44
N ASP A 230 4.24 9.93 -6.24
CA ASP A 230 4.97 11.12 -5.80
C ASP A 230 4.11 12.38 -6.07
N PHE A 231 3.60 12.97 -5.00
CA PHE A 231 2.86 14.23 -4.96
C PHE A 231 3.88 15.38 -5.00
N ARG A 232 4.29 15.78 -6.21
CA ARG A 232 5.40 16.73 -6.54
C ARG A 232 6.78 16.10 -6.45
N GLU A 233 7.66 16.44 -7.40
CA GLU A 233 9.00 15.87 -7.54
C GLU A 233 9.74 15.77 -6.19
N GLY A 234 9.77 14.56 -5.63
CA GLY A 234 10.53 14.22 -4.43
C GLY A 234 10.04 14.77 -3.09
N GLN A 235 8.85 15.40 -3.02
CA GLN A 235 8.40 16.07 -1.80
C GLN A 235 7.43 15.27 -0.94
N ASP A 236 6.41 14.64 -1.53
CA ASP A 236 5.43 13.87 -0.78
C ASP A 236 5.16 12.54 -1.49
N ARG A 237 5.14 11.44 -0.74
CA ARG A 237 4.76 10.12 -1.24
C ARG A 237 3.41 9.74 -0.64
N ILE A 238 2.49 9.29 -1.47
CA ILE A 238 1.08 9.10 -1.10
C ILE A 238 0.53 7.81 -1.70
N MET A 239 -0.31 7.10 -0.94
CA MET A 239 -1.09 5.97 -1.46
C MET A 239 -2.53 6.40 -1.65
N ILE A 240 -3.05 6.18 -2.86
CA ILE A 240 -4.37 6.67 -3.28
C ILE A 240 -5.27 5.45 -3.49
N PRO A 241 -6.22 5.18 -2.57
CA PRO A 241 -7.13 4.04 -2.69
C PRO A 241 -7.89 4.02 -4.01
N ILE A 242 -8.15 2.82 -4.55
CA ILE A 242 -8.77 2.54 -5.86
C ILE A 242 -7.89 2.94 -7.04
N PHE A 243 -7.30 4.14 -6.99
CA PHE A 243 -6.50 4.66 -8.09
C PHE A 243 -5.25 3.81 -8.35
N ASP A 244 -4.64 3.30 -7.29
CA ASP A 244 -3.49 2.40 -7.37
C ASP A 244 -3.80 0.99 -7.91
N ALA A 245 -5.08 0.66 -8.13
CA ALA A 245 -5.53 -0.55 -8.83
C ALA A 245 -5.68 -0.32 -10.34
N MET A 246 -5.42 0.88 -10.85
CA MET A 246 -5.37 1.14 -12.29
C MET A 246 -4.06 0.60 -12.86
N ASN A 247 -4.15 -0.40 -13.73
CA ASN A 247 -2.98 -1.01 -14.36
C ASN A 247 -2.34 -0.08 -15.41
N HIS A 248 -1.00 -0.07 -15.45
CA HIS A 248 -0.25 0.70 -16.42
C HIS A 248 -0.30 0.05 -17.82
N ARG A 249 -0.55 0.86 -18.86
CA ARG A 249 -0.49 0.46 -20.27
C ARG A 249 0.20 1.54 -21.10
N HIS A 250 0.85 1.13 -22.18
CA HIS A 250 1.36 2.04 -23.19
C HIS A 250 0.64 1.83 -24.55
N PRO A 251 -0.07 2.84 -25.11
CA PRO A 251 -0.38 4.14 -24.50
C PRO A 251 -1.38 4.04 -23.32
N PRO A 252 -1.39 5.00 -22.38
CA PRO A 252 -2.33 5.00 -21.27
C PRO A 252 -3.75 5.30 -21.76
N THR A 253 -4.75 4.67 -21.15
CA THR A 253 -6.19 4.86 -21.46
C THR A 253 -6.90 5.81 -20.50
N CYS A 254 -6.27 6.10 -19.36
CA CYS A 254 -6.74 7.08 -18.39
C CYS A 254 -5.56 7.97 -18.01
N THR A 255 -5.87 9.23 -17.69
CA THR A 255 -4.93 10.19 -17.14
C THR A 255 -5.38 10.57 -15.75
N TRP A 256 -4.48 11.18 -14.99
CA TRP A 256 -4.83 11.73 -13.69
C TRP A 256 -4.19 13.08 -13.49
N SER A 257 -4.82 13.88 -12.65
CA SER A 257 -4.39 15.23 -12.30
C SER A 257 -4.76 15.50 -10.85
N MET A 258 -4.07 16.47 -10.26
CA MET A 258 -4.33 16.92 -8.89
C MET A 258 -4.82 18.36 -8.94
N GLU A 259 -5.98 18.63 -8.37
CA GLU A 259 -6.45 19.99 -8.18
C GLU A 259 -6.01 20.52 -6.80
N GLY A 260 -5.62 21.79 -6.70
CA GLY A 260 -5.50 22.47 -5.39
C GLY A 260 -4.10 22.58 -4.76
N GLY A 261 -3.04 22.76 -5.54
CA GLY A 261 -1.68 22.99 -5.02
C GLY A 261 -1.40 24.38 -4.40
N GLY A 262 -2.37 25.03 -3.75
CA GLY A 262 -2.22 26.36 -3.15
C GLY A 262 -2.68 26.42 -1.70
N GLY A 263 -1.74 26.22 -0.76
CA GLY A 263 -1.81 26.66 0.63
C GLY A 263 -3.03 26.22 1.45
N GLY A 264 -2.87 25.13 2.21
CA GLY A 264 -3.75 24.84 3.36
C GLY A 264 -5.16 24.39 3.00
N GLY A 265 -5.28 23.26 2.32
CA GLY A 265 -6.57 22.61 2.06
C GLY A 265 -6.43 21.58 0.95
N GLY A 266 -6.50 20.30 1.30
CA GLY A 266 -6.34 19.18 0.38
C GLY A 266 -7.36 19.27 -0.75
N GLY A 267 -6.87 19.61 -1.95
CA GLY A 267 -7.68 19.55 -3.14
C GLY A 267 -7.80 18.10 -3.66
N PRO A 268 -8.89 17.80 -4.39
CA PRO A 268 -9.18 16.44 -4.84
C PRO A 268 -8.34 16.02 -6.07
N LEU A 269 -8.03 14.74 -6.14
CA LEU A 269 -7.46 14.08 -7.32
C LEU A 269 -8.56 13.85 -8.37
N ARG A 270 -8.25 13.98 -9.66
CA ARG A 270 -9.18 13.70 -10.77
C ARG A 270 -8.54 12.77 -11.78
N THR A 271 -9.29 11.78 -12.27
CA THR A 271 -8.90 10.99 -13.44
C THR A 271 -9.67 11.45 -14.68
N GLY A 272 -8.95 11.77 -15.76
CA GLY A 272 -9.50 12.17 -17.06
C GLY A 272 -9.40 11.07 -18.08
#